data_AF-A0A445ARJ8-F1
#
_entry.id   AF-A0A445ARJ8-F1
#
_cell.length_a   1.000
_cell.length_b   1.000
_cell.length_c   1.000
_cell.angle_alpha   90.00
_cell.angle_beta   90.00
_cell.angle_gamma   90.00
#
_symmetry.space_group_name_H-M   'P 1'
#
loop_
_entity.id
_entity.type
_entity.pdbx_description
1 polymer ?
#
loop_
_entity_poly.entity_id
_entity_poly.type
_entity_poly.pdbx_seq_one_letter_code
_entity_poly.pdbx_strand_id
1 'polypeptide(L)'
;MTVIVGFGGGGEYTTTHVLGGLMVTAALLGLSTSYFGGMTNSWSHLEIFPKKRSGKRHVRVYMDGCFDLMHYGHANALRQAKVLGDELVVGLVSDEEILANKSPPVLSMEERY
;
A
#
# COMPACT_ATOMS: atom_id res chain seq x y z
N MET A 1 0.83 19.81 -67.52
CA MET A 1 2.04 19.92 -66.69
C MET A 1 1.57 19.76 -65.26
N THR A 2 1.75 18.62 -64.59
CA THR A 2 3.03 17.99 -64.21
C THR A 2 2.83 16.48 -64.04
N VAL A 3 3.90 15.73 -64.30
CA VAL A 3 3.96 14.27 -64.44
C VAL A 3 4.30 13.61 -63.09
N ILE A 4 3.52 12.57 -62.76
CA ILE A 4 3.77 11.29 -62.05
C ILE A 4 5.05 11.16 -61.18
N VAL A 5 4.86 10.70 -59.93
CA VAL A 5 5.77 9.73 -59.27
C VAL A 5 4.91 8.64 -58.60
N GLY A 6 5.14 7.39 -58.97
CA GLY A 6 4.40 6.21 -58.51
C GLY A 6 5.02 5.51 -57.30
N PHE A 7 4.72 4.20 -57.20
CA PHE A 7 5.05 3.18 -56.17
C PHE A 7 4.08 3.19 -54.98
N GLY A 8 3.40 2.12 -54.57
CA GLY A 8 3.41 0.69 -54.89
C GLY A 8 2.78 -0.06 -53.70
N GLY A 9 2.10 -1.19 -53.94
CA GLY A 9 1.72 -2.16 -52.90
C GLY A 9 0.24 -2.25 -52.56
N GLY A 10 -0.46 -3.20 -53.21
CA GLY A 10 -1.74 -3.73 -52.72
C GLY A 10 -1.49 -4.75 -51.61
N GLY A 11 -2.21 -4.65 -50.48
CA GLY A 11 -2.13 -5.67 -49.43
C GLY A 11 -2.56 -5.27 -48.01
N GLU A 12 -2.80 -3.99 -47.70
CA GLU A 12 -2.91 -3.55 -46.30
C GLU A 12 -4.31 -3.16 -45.81
N TYR A 13 -5.34 -3.23 -46.67
CA TYR A 13 -6.72 -2.90 -46.29
C TYR A 13 -7.50 -4.07 -45.67
N THR A 14 -7.13 -5.32 -45.95
CA THR A 14 -7.89 -6.49 -45.44
C THR A 14 -7.53 -6.81 -43.99
N THR A 15 -6.29 -6.59 -43.58
CA THR A 15 -5.77 -6.94 -42.23
C THR A 15 -6.35 -6.06 -41.13
N THR A 16 -6.57 -4.77 -41.39
CA THR A 16 -7.15 -3.82 -40.43
C THR A 16 -8.64 -4.07 -40.19
N HIS A 17 -9.40 -4.47 -41.20
CA HIS A 17 -10.81 -4.84 -41.04
C HIS A 17 -11.00 -6.17 -40.28
N VAL A 18 -10.10 -7.13 -40.43
CA VAL A 18 -10.17 -8.42 -39.70
C VAL A 18 -9.87 -8.22 -38.20
N LEU A 19 -8.84 -7.44 -37.86
CA LEU A 19 -8.50 -7.14 -36.47
C LEU A 19 -9.56 -6.30 -35.76
N GLY A 20 -10.10 -5.29 -36.44
CA GLY A 20 -11.21 -4.49 -35.91
C GLY A 20 -12.49 -5.30 -35.69
N GLY A 21 -12.83 -6.18 -36.64
CA GLY A 21 -13.99 -7.07 -36.53
C GLY A 21 -13.87 -8.08 -35.37
N LEU A 22 -12.67 -8.63 -35.16
CA LEU A 22 -12.39 -9.60 -34.08
C LEU A 22 -12.49 -8.96 -32.68
N MET A 23 -12.08 -7.69 -32.54
CA MET A 23 -12.21 -6.94 -31.28
C MET A 23 -13.68 -6.64 -30.94
N VAL A 24 -14.48 -6.21 -31.92
CA VAL A 24 -15.91 -5.90 -31.71
C VAL A 24 -16.72 -7.17 -31.38
N THR A 25 -16.43 -8.28 -32.04
CA THR A 25 -17.08 -9.57 -31.73
C THR A 25 -16.68 -10.11 -30.37
N ALA A 26 -15.41 -10.00 -29.96
CA ALA A 26 -14.97 -10.37 -28.61
C ALA A 26 -15.62 -9.50 -27.52
N ALA A 27 -15.82 -8.20 -27.77
CA ALA A 27 -16.49 -7.30 -26.84
C ALA A 27 -17.99 -7.63 -26.67
N LEU A 28 -18.68 -7.97 -27.78
CA LEU A 28 -20.09 -8.39 -27.73
C LEU A 28 -20.27 -9.76 -27.06
N LEU A 29 -19.37 -10.71 -27.30
CA LEU A 29 -19.34 -11.99 -26.59
C LEU A 29 -19.03 -11.80 -25.11
N GLY A 30 -18.06 -10.96 -24.75
CA GLY A 30 -17.71 -10.63 -23.37
C GLY A 30 -18.84 -9.92 -22.60
N LEU A 31 -19.61 -9.06 -23.26
CA LEU A 31 -20.83 -8.45 -22.67
C LEU A 31 -21.97 -9.48 -22.55
N SER A 32 -22.10 -10.42 -23.48
CA SER A 32 -23.13 -11.46 -23.40
C SER A 32 -22.88 -12.44 -22.24
N THR A 33 -21.62 -12.79 -21.97
CA THR A 33 -21.26 -13.68 -20.84
C THR A 33 -21.44 -13.00 -19.48
N SER A 34 -21.36 -11.67 -19.41
CA SER A 34 -21.64 -10.92 -18.17
C SER A 34 -23.13 -10.64 -17.95
N TYR A 35 -23.94 -10.59 -19.02
CA TYR A 35 -25.39 -10.37 -18.92
C TYR A 35 -26.18 -11.64 -18.57
N PHE A 36 -25.71 -12.83 -18.99
CA PHE A 36 -26.27 -14.12 -18.57
C PHE A 36 -25.45 -14.68 -17.39
N GLY A 37 -25.67 -14.11 -16.20
CA GLY A 37 -24.92 -14.45 -14.99
C GLY A 37 -24.83 -15.97 -14.74
N GLY A 38 -23.60 -16.49 -14.68
CA GLY A 38 -23.41 -17.90 -14.32
C GLY A 38 -22.03 -18.54 -14.47
N MET A 39 -20.91 -17.80 -14.54
CA MET A 39 -19.58 -18.43 -14.63
C MET A 39 -18.46 -17.62 -13.97
N THR A 40 -18.62 -17.21 -12.70
CA THR A 40 -17.51 -16.54 -11.96
C THR A 40 -17.06 -17.28 -10.70
N ASN A 41 -17.55 -18.50 -10.47
CA ASN A 41 -17.27 -19.26 -9.26
C ASN A 41 -16.61 -20.63 -9.52
N SER A 42 -16.23 -20.94 -10.77
CA SER A 42 -15.47 -22.16 -11.11
C SER A 42 -13.94 -21.99 -11.01
N TRP A 43 -13.46 -20.96 -10.32
CA TRP A 43 -12.03 -20.73 -10.04
C TRP A 43 -11.69 -20.78 -8.55
N SER A 44 -12.70 -20.92 -7.66
CA SER A 44 -12.48 -21.01 -6.22
C SER A 44 -11.95 -22.36 -5.74
N HIS A 45 -11.90 -23.39 -6.60
CA HIS A 45 -11.39 -24.72 -6.23
C HIS A 45 -9.88 -24.89 -6.52
N LEU A 46 -9.24 -23.98 -7.27
CA LEU A 46 -7.80 -24.04 -7.53
C LEU A 46 -7.01 -23.37 -6.39
N GLU A 47 -7.25 -23.75 -5.14
CA GLU A 47 -6.38 -23.41 -4.00
C GLU A 47 -5.11 -24.29 -4.04
N ILE A 48 -4.27 -24.11 -5.07
CA ILE A 48 -2.97 -24.81 -5.24
C ILE A 48 -1.90 -24.27 -4.27
N PHE A 49 -2.17 -23.18 -3.57
CA PHE A 49 -1.23 -22.58 -2.63
C PHE A 49 -1.63 -22.90 -1.19
N PRO A 50 -0.83 -23.68 -0.44
CA PRO A 50 -1.08 -23.89 0.98
C PRO A 50 -0.99 -22.54 1.69
N LYS A 51 -2.12 -22.08 2.24
CA LYS A 51 -2.19 -20.89 3.09
C LYS A 51 -1.37 -21.14 4.36
N LYS A 52 -0.11 -20.70 4.37
CA LYS A 52 0.72 -20.71 5.58
C LYS A 52 -0.06 -19.98 6.68
N ARG A 53 -0.45 -20.71 7.72
CA ARG A 53 -0.96 -20.10 8.95
C ARG A 53 0.20 -19.42 9.65
N SER A 54 0.51 -18.18 9.26
CA SER A 54 1.37 -17.34 10.06
C SER A 54 0.56 -16.92 11.29
N GLY A 55 0.92 -17.42 12.47
CA GLY A 55 0.43 -16.84 13.72
C GLY A 55 0.67 -15.33 13.72
N LYS A 56 -0.19 -14.57 14.42
CA LYS A 56 0.05 -13.13 14.59
C LYS A 56 1.43 -12.95 15.24
N ARG A 57 2.31 -12.20 14.58
CA ARG A 57 3.61 -11.85 15.16
C ARG A 57 3.37 -10.82 16.26
N HIS A 58 4.02 -11.01 17.40
CA HIS A 58 4.03 -10.03 18.50
C HIS A 58 4.66 -8.73 18.03
N VAL A 59 3.93 -7.61 18.13
CA VAL A 59 4.37 -6.29 17.68
C VAL A 59 4.83 -5.45 18.87
N ARG A 60 6.09 -5.03 18.85
CA ARG A 60 6.67 -4.11 19.84
C ARG A 60 6.78 -2.72 19.24
N VAL A 61 6.29 -1.71 19.94
CA VAL A 61 6.37 -0.29 19.58
C VAL A 61 7.37 0.37 20.51
N TYR A 62 8.29 1.15 19.94
CA TYR A 62 9.22 1.98 20.71
C TYR A 62 8.84 3.45 20.54
N MET A 63 8.83 4.19 21.63
CA MET A 63 8.62 5.64 21.64
C MET A 63 9.62 6.28 22.60
N ASP A 64 10.42 7.20 22.10
CA ASP A 64 11.35 7.98 22.90
C ASP A 64 10.83 9.40 23.16
N GLY A 65 11.31 9.99 24.25
CA GLY A 65 10.99 11.37 24.55
C GLY A 65 11.71 11.91 25.79
N CYS A 66 11.74 13.23 25.87
CA CYS A 66 12.18 13.94 27.06
C CYS A 66 11.15 13.76 28.21
N PHE A 67 9.85 13.81 27.88
CA PHE A 67 8.73 13.69 28.83
C PHE A 67 8.82 14.64 30.05
N ASP A 68 9.44 15.79 29.88
CA ASP A 68 9.50 16.84 30.90
C ASP A 68 8.09 17.38 31.25
N LEU A 69 7.89 17.75 32.51
CA LEU A 69 6.60 18.20 33.05
C LEU A 69 5.43 17.33 32.57
N MET A 70 5.48 16.04 32.90
CA MET A 70 4.52 15.04 32.43
C MET A 70 3.07 15.52 32.52
N HIS A 71 2.38 15.54 31.38
CA HIS A 71 1.03 16.11 31.25
C HIS A 71 0.16 15.28 30.29
N TYR A 72 -1.13 15.64 30.20
CA TYR A 72 -2.11 14.89 29.40
C TYR A 72 -1.70 14.67 27.93
N GLY A 73 -1.02 15.64 27.31
CA GLY A 73 -0.48 15.50 25.95
C GLY A 73 0.43 14.28 25.78
N HIS A 74 1.42 14.09 26.67
CA HIS A 74 2.30 12.92 26.66
C HIS A 74 1.52 11.63 26.90
N ALA A 75 0.64 11.60 27.90
CA ALA A 75 -0.18 10.43 28.21
C ALA A 75 -1.06 10.02 27.02
N ASN A 76 -1.64 10.98 26.29
CA ASN A 76 -2.45 10.69 25.11
C ASN A 76 -1.60 10.22 23.92
N ALA A 77 -0.36 10.71 23.76
CA ALA A 77 0.58 10.21 22.76
C ALA A 77 0.98 8.74 23.05
N LEU A 78 1.31 8.42 24.30
CA LEU A 78 1.60 7.06 24.74
C LEU A 78 0.39 6.13 24.57
N ARG A 79 -0.82 6.62 24.89
CA ARG A 79 -2.07 5.88 24.68
C ARG A 79 -2.26 5.54 23.20
N GLN A 80 -2.01 6.47 22.29
CA GLN A 80 -2.09 6.23 20.86
C GLN A 80 -1.02 5.22 20.40
N ALA A 81 0.22 5.37 20.88
CA ALA A 81 1.30 4.44 20.57
C ALA A 81 1.00 3.01 21.03
N LYS A 82 0.39 2.85 22.20
CA LYS A 82 0.00 1.53 22.74
C LYS A 82 -1.04 0.82 21.89
N VAL A 83 -1.88 1.54 21.14
CA VAL A 83 -2.87 0.92 20.23
C VAL A 83 -2.21 0.30 18.99
N LEU A 84 -0.99 0.72 18.64
CA LEU A 84 -0.29 0.27 17.43
C LEU A 84 0.41 -1.09 17.57
N GLY A 85 0.51 -1.64 18.78
CA GLY A 85 1.17 -2.92 19.01
C GLY A 85 0.78 -3.60 20.31
N ASP A 86 1.33 -4.78 20.52
CA ASP A 86 1.05 -5.62 21.70
C ASP A 86 1.83 -5.11 22.93
N GLU A 87 3.00 -4.53 22.70
CA GLU A 87 3.94 -4.04 23.72
C GLU A 87 4.43 -2.64 23.36
N LEU A 88 4.47 -1.74 24.34
CA LEU A 88 5.00 -0.39 24.18
C LEU A 88 6.21 -0.25 25.11
N VAL A 89 7.37 0.06 24.54
CA VAL A 89 8.62 0.35 25.23
C VAL A 89 8.86 1.85 25.12
N VAL A 90 9.01 2.52 26.26
CA VAL A 90 9.21 3.96 26.32
C VAL A 90 10.65 4.24 26.73
N GLY A 91 11.37 5.01 25.92
CA GLY A 91 12.73 5.45 26.21
C GLY A 91 12.75 6.89 26.72
N LEU A 92 13.45 7.13 27.83
CA LEU A 92 13.73 8.47 28.33
C LEU A 92 15.09 8.94 27.85
N VAL A 93 15.11 10.10 27.18
CA VAL A 93 16.34 10.72 26.68
C VAL A 93 17.08 11.41 27.82
N SER A 94 18.41 11.24 27.86
CA SER A 94 19.28 11.78 28.92
C SER A 94 19.37 13.30 28.90
N ASP A 95 19.68 13.91 30.05
CA ASP A 95 19.82 15.37 30.16
C ASP A 95 20.93 15.90 29.24
N GLU A 96 22.02 15.15 29.07
CA GLU A 96 23.14 15.52 28.20
C GLU A 96 22.73 15.55 26.72
N GLU A 97 21.96 14.55 26.29
CA GLU A 97 21.48 14.46 24.90
C GLU A 97 20.40 15.51 24.61
N ILE A 98 19.52 15.79 25.58
CA ILE A 98 18.54 16.87 25.48
C ILE A 98 19.27 18.21 25.38
N LEU A 99 20.26 18.49 26.23
CA LEU A 99 21.00 19.75 26.21
C LEU A 99 21.79 19.97 24.91
N ALA A 100 22.27 18.89 24.29
CA ALA A 100 22.98 18.96 23.01
C ALA A 100 22.05 19.30 21.83
N ASN A 101 20.78 18.87 21.88
CA ASN A 101 19.85 18.96 20.74
C ASN A 101 18.67 19.92 20.98
N LYS A 102 18.45 20.34 22.22
CA LYS A 102 17.31 21.14 22.69
C LYS A 102 17.71 21.99 23.90
N SER A 103 16.81 22.86 24.34
CA SER A 103 16.86 23.51 25.65
C SER A 103 16.83 22.51 26.81
N PRO A 104 17.47 22.85 27.95
CA PRO A 104 17.48 22.00 29.12
C PRO A 104 16.06 21.74 29.66
N PRO A 105 15.78 20.53 30.17
CA PRO A 105 14.52 20.24 30.83
C PRO A 105 14.44 20.93 32.19
N VAL A 106 13.21 21.13 32.68
CA VAL A 106 12.95 21.68 34.02
C VAL A 106 13.19 20.60 35.08
N LEU A 107 12.72 19.38 34.81
CA LEU A 107 12.92 18.22 35.67
C LEU A 107 14.20 17.46 35.31
N SER A 108 14.92 17.02 36.33
CA SER A 108 16.09 16.16 36.19
C SER A 108 15.72 14.78 35.62
N MET A 109 16.69 14.06 35.08
CA MET A 109 16.47 12.67 34.61
C MET A 109 15.79 11.76 35.62
N GLU A 110 16.14 11.86 36.91
CA GLU A 110 15.61 10.99 37.96
C GLU A 110 14.13 11.28 38.27
N GLU A 111 13.70 12.53 38.10
CA GLU A 111 12.30 12.93 38.29
C GLU A 111 11.41 12.56 37.09
N ARG A 112 12.02 12.34 35.91
CA ARG A 112 11.31 11.98 34.68
C ARG A 112 11.16 10.47 34.49
N TYR A 113 11.94 9.67 35.23
CA TYR A 113 11.93 8.20 35.22
C TYR A 113 10.74 7.62 36.00
#